data_AF-A0A1S2VSU8-F1
#
_entry.id   AF-A0A1S2VSU8-F1
#
_cell.length_a   1.000
_cell.length_b   1.000
_cell.length_c   1.000
_cell.angle_alpha   90.00
_cell.angle_beta   90.00
_cell.angle_gamma   90.00
#
_symmetry.space_group_name_H-M   'P 1'
#
loop_
_entity.id
_entity.type
_entity.pdbx_description
1 polymer ?
#
loop_
_entity_poly.entity_id
_entity_poly.type
_entity_poly.pdbx_seq_one_letter_code
_entity_poly.pdbx_strand_id
1 'polypeptide(L)'
;MNYTKETTEQYALVRLDESEIAGDIAASLETLSRGFFRDGYSNIIFDLASVKTIAADGVMVIRKVNRQCTNEQGLLVLVTKDEDMIEFLDSSRIPDLTILPTVEEAIDAVFMNELENDFRGEDDDEYDGGFGGGRESDY
;
A
#
# COMPACT_ATOMS: atom_id res chain seq x y z
N MET A 1 -15.15 9.10 -13.23
CA MET A 1 -14.06 8.15 -12.95
C MET A 1 -14.38 6.81 -13.59
N ASN A 2 -13.79 6.57 -14.75
CA ASN A 2 -13.80 5.29 -15.45
C ASN A 2 -12.66 4.42 -14.91
N TYR A 3 -12.99 3.19 -14.54
CA TYR A 3 -12.02 2.22 -14.05
C TYR A 3 -12.57 0.81 -14.20
N THR A 4 -11.66 -0.17 -14.20
CA THR A 4 -12.01 -1.57 -13.92
C THR A 4 -11.50 -1.94 -12.53
N LYS A 5 -12.20 -2.85 -11.87
CA LYS A 5 -11.79 -3.37 -10.56
C LYS A 5 -11.77 -4.88 -10.57
N GLU A 6 -10.78 -5.41 -9.86
CA GLU A 6 -10.58 -6.83 -9.63
C GLU A 6 -10.19 -6.99 -8.17
N THR A 7 -10.81 -7.94 -7.47
CA THR A 7 -10.55 -8.16 -6.05
C THR A 7 -10.29 -9.63 -5.82
N THR A 8 -9.28 -9.92 -5.01
CA THR A 8 -8.93 -11.26 -4.56
C THR A 8 -9.17 -11.37 -3.05
N GLU A 9 -8.64 -12.40 -2.38
CA GLU A 9 -8.63 -12.41 -0.91
C GLU A 9 -7.56 -11.48 -0.35
N GLN A 10 -6.51 -11.17 -1.13
CA GLN A 10 -5.32 -10.49 -0.63
C GLN A 10 -5.21 -9.04 -1.07
N TYR A 11 -5.80 -8.65 -2.20
CA TYR A 11 -5.70 -7.27 -2.70
C TYR A 11 -6.92 -6.81 -3.49
N ALA A 12 -7.06 -5.49 -3.58
CA ALA A 12 -7.93 -4.81 -4.52
C ALA A 12 -7.11 -4.13 -5.63
N LEU A 13 -7.33 -4.51 -6.88
CA LEU A 13 -6.70 -3.91 -8.05
C LEU A 13 -7.67 -2.99 -8.78
N VAL A 14 -7.26 -1.75 -9.00
CA VAL A 14 -7.99 -0.75 -9.77
C VAL A 14 -7.16 -0.35 -10.98
N ARG A 15 -7.71 -0.54 -12.18
CA ARG A 15 -7.10 -0.02 -13.42
C ARG A 15 -7.86 1.24 -13.84
N LEU A 16 -7.18 2.39 -13.76
CA LEU A 16 -7.78 3.67 -14.10
C LEU A 16 -7.76 3.88 -15.62
N ASP A 17 -8.89 4.32 -16.17
CA ASP A 17 -9.01 4.74 -17.57
C ASP A 17 -9.26 6.25 -17.62
N GLU A 18 -8.38 6.99 -16.96
CA GLU A 18 -8.40 8.45 -16.86
C GLU A 18 -6.99 8.96 -17.17
N SER A 19 -6.89 10.03 -17.96
CA SER A 19 -5.58 10.62 -18.28
C SER A 19 -5.01 11.48 -17.14
N GLU A 20 -5.86 11.92 -16.21
CA GLU A 20 -5.48 12.84 -15.14
C GLU A 20 -6.20 12.48 -13.83
N ILE A 21 -5.45 12.50 -12.72
CA ILE A 21 -6.02 12.39 -11.37
C ILE A 21 -6.10 13.79 -10.76
N ALA A 22 -7.27 14.42 -10.89
CA ALA A 22 -7.58 15.73 -10.32
C ALA A 22 -9.09 15.86 -10.00
N GLY A 23 -9.44 16.77 -9.08
CA GLY A 23 -10.81 17.15 -8.77
C GLY A 23 -11.71 15.96 -8.44
N ASP A 24 -12.77 15.79 -9.22
CA ASP A 24 -13.76 14.73 -9.04
C ASP A 24 -13.16 13.32 -9.19
N ILE A 25 -12.11 13.15 -10.00
CA ILE A 25 -11.40 11.87 -10.15
C ILE A 25 -10.66 11.54 -8.86
N ALA A 26 -9.94 12.51 -8.28
CA ALA A 26 -9.25 12.32 -7.01
C ALA A 26 -10.24 11.99 -5.87
N ALA A 27 -11.35 12.74 -5.77
CA ALA A 27 -12.41 12.49 -4.78
C ALA A 27 -13.08 11.12 -4.95
N SER A 28 -13.29 10.70 -6.20
CA SER A 28 -13.83 9.38 -6.53
C SER A 28 -12.86 8.26 -6.14
N LEU A 29 -11.57 8.43 -6.42
CA LEU A 29 -10.52 7.47 -6.07
C LEU A 29 -10.41 7.31 -4.54
N GLU A 30 -10.47 8.42 -3.80
CA GLU A 30 -10.47 8.40 -2.33
C GLU A 30 -11.70 7.65 -1.77
N THR A 31 -12.87 7.89 -2.38
CA THR A 31 -14.12 7.22 -1.97
C THR A 31 -14.12 5.74 -2.30
N LEU A 32 -13.57 5.36 -3.45
CA LEU A 32 -13.36 3.96 -3.83
C LEU A 32 -12.41 3.26 -2.85
N SER A 33 -11.29 3.90 -2.52
CA SER A 33 -10.30 3.37 -1.57
C SER A 33 -10.92 3.15 -0.17
N ARG A 34 -11.71 4.11 0.31
CA ARG A 34 -12.51 3.96 1.54
C ARG A 34 -13.54 2.84 1.48
N GLY A 35 -13.94 2.42 0.28
CA GLY A 35 -14.76 1.21 0.10
C GLY A 35 -13.95 -0.04 0.42
N PHE A 36 -12.77 -0.17 -0.20
CA PHE A 36 -11.89 -1.33 0.00
C PHE A 36 -11.50 -1.54 1.46
N PHE A 37 -11.09 -0.49 2.19
CA PHE A 37 -10.79 -0.62 3.62
C PHE A 37 -11.99 -1.09 4.44
N ARG A 38 -13.21 -0.67 4.07
CA ARG A 38 -14.44 -1.12 4.74
C ARG A 38 -14.77 -2.57 4.46
N ASP A 39 -14.37 -3.04 3.27
CA ASP A 39 -14.55 -4.41 2.82
C ASP A 39 -13.40 -5.33 3.30
N GLY A 40 -12.43 -4.79 4.06
CA GLY A 40 -11.34 -5.54 4.70
C GLY A 40 -10.04 -5.60 3.92
N TYR A 41 -9.91 -4.87 2.82
CA TYR A 41 -8.68 -4.85 2.03
C TYR A 41 -7.67 -3.84 2.61
N SER A 42 -6.52 -4.33 3.03
CA SER A 42 -5.35 -3.54 3.42
C SER A 42 -4.36 -3.33 2.26
N ASN A 43 -4.33 -4.26 1.28
CA ASN A 43 -3.50 -4.15 0.09
C ASN A 43 -4.29 -3.62 -1.11
N ILE A 44 -3.74 -2.59 -1.76
CA ILE A 44 -4.36 -1.93 -2.90
C ILE A 44 -3.32 -1.75 -4.01
N ILE A 45 -3.71 -2.06 -5.25
CA ILE A 45 -2.91 -1.82 -6.44
C ILE A 45 -3.65 -0.83 -7.33
N PHE A 46 -3.00 0.28 -7.69
CA PHE A 46 -3.50 1.22 -8.69
C PHE A 46 -2.68 1.10 -9.96
N ASP A 47 -3.31 0.58 -11.02
CA ASP A 47 -2.75 0.59 -12.37
C ASP A 47 -3.05 1.93 -13.04
N LEU A 48 -1.97 2.71 -13.17
CA LEU A 48 -1.93 4.09 -13.68
C LEU A 48 -1.44 4.13 -15.13
N ALA A 49 -1.41 3.01 -15.86
CA ALA A 49 -0.88 2.97 -17.23
C ALA A 49 -1.49 4.01 -18.20
N SER A 50 -2.77 4.38 -18.00
CA SER A 50 -3.46 5.40 -18.80
C SER A 50 -3.30 6.83 -18.25
N VAL A 51 -2.82 7.00 -17.02
CA VAL A 51 -2.66 8.30 -16.37
C VAL A 51 -1.40 8.98 -16.90
N LYS A 52 -1.48 10.29 -17.10
CA LYS A 52 -0.38 11.16 -17.55
C LYS A 52 0.00 12.19 -16.50
N THR A 53 -0.99 12.70 -15.77
CA THR A 53 -0.78 13.76 -14.77
C THR A 53 -1.54 13.46 -13.48
N ILE A 54 -0.95 13.89 -12.37
CA ILE A 54 -1.56 13.80 -11.04
C ILE A 54 -1.47 15.20 -10.42
N ALA A 55 -2.62 15.78 -10.10
CA ALA A 55 -2.69 17.09 -9.47
C ALA A 55 -2.44 16.99 -7.95
N ALA A 56 -2.34 18.15 -7.28
CA ALA A 56 -2.00 18.21 -5.86
C ALA A 56 -3.00 17.46 -4.96
N ASP A 57 -4.30 17.51 -5.29
CA ASP A 57 -5.34 16.75 -4.60
C ASP A 57 -5.22 15.24 -4.85
N GLY A 58 -4.86 14.82 -6.06
CA GLY A 58 -4.50 13.44 -6.39
C GLY A 58 -3.34 12.92 -5.54
N VAL A 59 -2.26 13.68 -5.42
CA VAL A 59 -1.12 13.36 -4.54
C VAL A 59 -1.57 13.21 -3.08
N MET A 60 -2.44 14.11 -2.60
CA MET A 60 -2.99 14.02 -1.24
C MET A 60 -3.84 12.76 -1.02
N VAL A 61 -4.59 12.32 -2.03
CA VAL A 61 -5.36 11.07 -1.98
C VAL A 61 -4.42 9.87 -1.93
N ILE A 62 -3.45 9.77 -2.84
CA ILE A 62 -2.45 8.69 -2.86
C ILE A 62 -1.75 8.61 -1.50
N ARG A 63 -1.30 9.74 -0.95
CA ARG A 63 -0.65 9.79 0.36
C ARG A 63 -1.52 9.26 1.50
N LYS A 64 -2.82 9.60 1.49
CA LYS A 64 -3.76 9.12 2.51
C LYS A 64 -3.98 7.61 2.39
N VAL A 65 -4.17 7.12 1.18
CA VAL A 65 -4.38 5.69 0.90
C VAL A 65 -3.13 4.91 1.30
N ASN A 66 -1.93 5.38 0.91
CA ASN A 66 -0.67 4.74 1.26
C ASN A 66 -0.52 4.59 2.77
N ARG A 67 -0.74 5.69 3.51
CA ARG A 67 -0.68 5.69 4.97
C ARG A 67 -1.68 4.71 5.57
N GLN A 68 -2.88 4.60 5.01
CA GLN A 68 -3.89 3.70 5.53
C GLN A 68 -3.51 2.22 5.30
N CYS A 69 -3.03 1.88 4.10
CA CYS A 69 -2.46 0.54 3.83
C CYS A 69 -1.36 0.21 4.85
N THR A 70 -0.37 1.08 5.02
CA THR A 70 0.74 0.86 5.97
C THR A 70 0.27 0.69 7.42
N ASN A 71 -0.73 1.46 7.86
CA ASN A 71 -1.27 1.33 9.22
C ASN A 71 -1.98 -0.02 9.46
N GLU A 72 -2.53 -0.61 8.40
CA GLU A 72 -3.20 -1.91 8.41
C GLU A 72 -2.24 -3.04 8.01
N GLN A 73 -0.92 -2.78 8.11
CA GLN A 73 0.18 -3.68 7.69
C GLN A 73 0.12 -4.08 6.20
N GLY A 74 -0.76 -3.50 5.41
CA GLY A 74 -0.84 -3.73 3.97
C GLY A 74 0.06 -2.81 3.15
N LEU A 75 -0.08 -2.94 1.84
CA LEU A 75 0.75 -2.27 0.84
C LEU A 75 -0.10 -1.54 -0.19
N LEU A 76 0.26 -0.28 -0.48
CA LEU A 76 -0.20 0.40 -1.69
C LEU A 76 0.89 0.29 -2.76
N VAL A 77 0.52 -0.22 -3.94
CA VAL A 77 1.40 -0.24 -5.12
C VAL A 77 0.82 0.61 -6.24
N LEU A 78 1.61 1.53 -6.78
CA LEU A 78 1.29 2.25 -8.01
C LEU A 78 1.98 1.58 -9.20
N VAL A 79 1.23 1.24 -10.24
CA VAL A 79 1.77 0.63 -11.44
C VAL A 79 1.85 1.66 -12.56
N THR A 80 3.07 1.98 -12.99
CA THR A 80 3.33 2.86 -14.13
C THR A 80 4.70 2.59 -14.73
N LYS A 81 4.84 2.81 -16.04
CA LYS A 81 6.12 2.79 -16.76
C LYS A 81 6.56 4.20 -17.19
N ASP A 82 5.80 5.21 -16.80
CA ASP A 82 6.05 6.60 -17.18
C ASP A 82 7.13 7.19 -16.26
N GLU A 83 8.35 7.36 -16.79
CA GLU A 83 9.51 7.86 -16.04
C GLU A 83 9.27 9.25 -15.43
N ASP A 84 8.61 10.15 -16.17
CA ASP A 84 8.30 11.49 -15.70
C ASP A 84 7.32 11.44 -14.51
N MET A 85 6.35 10.52 -14.56
CA MET A 85 5.42 10.30 -13.45
C MET A 85 6.12 9.72 -12.22
N ILE A 86 7.06 8.78 -12.41
CA ILE A 86 7.83 8.18 -11.33
C ILE A 86 8.64 9.26 -10.62
N GLU A 87 9.41 10.07 -11.36
CA GLU A 87 10.17 11.19 -10.81
C GLU A 87 9.28 12.20 -10.07
N PHE A 88 8.10 12.49 -10.62
CA PHE A 88 7.12 13.36 -9.99
C PHE A 88 6.62 12.80 -8.64
N LEU A 89 6.25 11.52 -8.60
CA LEU A 89 5.77 10.86 -7.39
C LEU A 89 6.86 10.77 -6.31
N ASP A 90 8.09 10.48 -6.69
CA ASP A 90 9.25 10.48 -5.78
C ASP A 90 9.50 11.88 -5.20
N SER A 91 9.41 12.91 -6.04
CA SER A 91 9.58 14.30 -5.60
C SER A 91 8.46 14.80 -4.66
N SER A 92 7.30 14.12 -4.67
CA SER A 92 6.12 14.45 -3.88
C SER A 92 6.23 14.07 -2.39
N ARG A 93 7.34 13.42 -1.97
CA ARG A 93 7.65 13.07 -0.57
C ARG A 93 6.56 12.25 0.12
N ILE A 94 5.98 11.29 -0.60
CA ILE A 94 5.10 10.28 -0.03
C ILE A 94 6.00 9.24 0.66
N PRO A 95 5.86 9.00 1.98
CA PRO A 95 6.71 8.01 2.68
C PRO A 95 6.46 6.61 2.14
N ASP A 96 7.52 5.82 1.95
CA ASP A 96 7.44 4.38 1.65
C ASP A 96 6.52 4.02 0.47
N LEU A 97 6.46 4.89 -0.54
CA LEU A 97 5.63 4.66 -1.72
C LEU A 97 6.26 3.57 -2.60
N THR A 98 5.48 2.55 -2.93
CA THR A 98 5.93 1.48 -3.83
C THR A 98 5.41 1.74 -5.24
N ILE A 99 6.33 1.87 -6.20
CA ILE A 99 6.03 2.07 -7.62
C ILE A 99 6.67 0.94 -8.41
N LEU A 100 5.89 0.23 -9.22
CA LEU A 100 6.35 -0.90 -10.02
C LEU A 100 5.90 -0.77 -11.48
N PRO A 101 6.67 -1.30 -12.44
CA PRO A 101 6.37 -1.16 -13.87
C PRO A 101 5.22 -2.04 -14.35
N THR A 102 4.87 -3.12 -13.64
CA THR A 102 3.85 -4.07 -14.07
C THR A 102 2.91 -4.48 -12.94
N VAL A 103 1.68 -4.86 -13.32
CA VAL A 103 0.69 -5.40 -12.38
C VAL A 103 1.16 -6.73 -11.80
N GLU A 104 1.90 -7.53 -12.57
CA GLU A 104 2.48 -8.80 -12.10
C GLU A 104 3.45 -8.57 -10.94
N GLU A 105 4.39 -7.64 -11.09
CA GLU A 105 5.32 -7.28 -10.02
C GLU A 105 4.60 -6.67 -8.80
N ALA A 106 3.52 -5.90 -9.03
CA ALA A 106 2.70 -5.38 -7.94
C ALA A 106 1.99 -6.47 -7.14
N ILE A 107 1.49 -7.49 -7.83
CA ILE A 107 0.88 -8.66 -7.19
C ILE A 107 1.96 -9.39 -6.38
N ASP A 108 3.12 -9.65 -6.96
CA ASP A 108 4.24 -10.30 -6.26
C ASP A 108 4.67 -9.53 -5.01
N ALA A 109 4.75 -8.20 -5.09
CA ALA A 109 5.09 -7.34 -3.96
C ALA A 109 4.06 -7.44 -2.82
N VAL A 110 2.77 -7.51 -3.15
CA VAL A 110 1.71 -7.76 -2.16
C VAL A 110 1.91 -9.12 -1.50
N PHE A 111 2.13 -10.18 -2.27
CA PHE A 111 2.36 -11.52 -1.72
C PHE A 111 3.57 -11.54 -0.77
N MET A 112 4.66 -10.88 -1.14
CA MET A 112 5.84 -10.78 -0.28
C MET A 112 5.56 -10.01 1.02
N ASN A 113 4.79 -8.92 0.95
CA ASN A 113 4.38 -8.16 2.14
C ASN A 113 3.53 -9.00 3.10
N GLU A 114 2.57 -9.77 2.58
CA GLU A 114 1.75 -10.68 3.39
C GLU A 114 2.60 -11.76 4.07
N LEU A 115 3.51 -12.39 3.31
CA LEU A 115 4.42 -13.38 3.88
C LEU A 115 5.29 -12.78 5.00
N GLU A 116 5.87 -11.59 4.79
CA GLU A 116 6.65 -10.90 5.82
C GLU A 116 5.84 -10.59 7.08
N ASN A 117 4.56 -10.22 6.93
CA ASN A 117 3.68 -9.95 8.05
C ASN A 117 3.36 -11.22 8.85
N ASP A 118 3.12 -12.35 8.17
CA ASP A 118 2.89 -13.63 8.82
C ASP A 118 4.09 -14.03 9.70
N PHE A 119 5.32 -13.89 9.19
CA PHE A 119 6.53 -14.20 9.97
C PHE A 119 6.76 -13.23 11.13
N ARG A 120 6.48 -11.92 10.97
CA ARG A 120 6.61 -10.95 12.08
C ARG A 120 5.60 -11.19 13.19
N GLY A 121 4.43 -11.75 12.86
CA GLY A 121 3.43 -12.13 13.86
C GLY A 121 3.87 -13.30 14.75
N GLU A 122 4.80 -14.15 14.27
CA GLU A 122 5.29 -15.32 14.99
C GLU A 122 6.46 -15.00 15.95
N ASP A 123 7.23 -13.94 15.70
CA ASP A 123 8.42 -13.58 16.50
C ASP A 123 8.10 -12.90 17.85
N ASP A 124 6.86 -12.40 18.07
CA ASP A 124 6.48 -11.71 19.31
C ASP A 124 6.07 -12.67 20.45
N ASP A 125 6.01 -13.99 20.19
CA ASP A 125 5.57 -15.01 21.16
C ASP A 125 6.72 -15.79 21.84
N GLU A 126 8.01 -15.53 21.52
CA GLU A 126 9.12 -16.35 22.03
C GLU A 126 10.23 -15.56 22.74
N TYR A 127 9.94 -14.76 23.78
CA TYR A 127 10.92 -14.41 24.83
C TYR A 127 10.28 -14.11 26.21
N ASP A 128 9.45 -15.01 26.76
CA ASP A 128 9.31 -15.15 28.22
C ASP A 128 10.28 -16.23 28.74
N GLY A 129 11.57 -15.98 28.53
CA GLY A 129 12.65 -16.73 29.14
C GLY A 129 12.82 -16.28 30.59
N GLY A 130 11.91 -16.72 31.47
CA GLY A 130 11.98 -16.49 32.91
C GLY A 130 13.32 -16.89 33.52
N PHE A 131 14.17 -15.91 33.81
CA PHE A 131 15.28 -16.07 34.75
C PHE A 131 14.78 -15.85 36.18
N GLY A 132 14.01 -16.82 36.67
CA GLY A 132 13.83 -17.05 38.09
C GLY A 132 14.82 -18.13 38.56
N GLY A 133 15.76 -17.77 39.43
CA GLY A 133 16.48 -18.76 40.24
C GLY A 133 17.96 -18.48 40.45
N GLY A 134 18.31 -17.94 41.62
CA GLY A 134 19.71 -17.89 42.07
C GLY A 134 19.96 -16.86 43.16
N ARG A 135 19.38 -17.06 44.35
CA ARG A 135 19.96 -16.50 45.57
C ARG A 135 21.34 -17.13 45.75
N GLU A 136 22.38 -16.31 45.81
CA GLU A 136 23.56 -16.63 46.61
C GLU A 136 24.05 -15.36 47.30
N SER A 137 23.64 -15.25 48.55
CA SER A 137 24.36 -14.51 49.58
C SER A 137 25.69 -15.23 49.76
N ASP A 138 26.81 -14.54 49.61
CA ASP A 138 28.04 -14.92 50.30
C ASP A 138 28.98 -13.71 50.45
N TYR A 139 29.15 -13.34 51.74
CA TYR A 139 30.21 -12.60 52.43
C TYR A 139 30.58 -11.17 52.00
#